data_AF-A0A1H9D779-F1
#
_entry.id   AF-A0A1H9D779-F1
#
_cell.length_a   1.000
_cell.length_b   1.000
_cell.length_c   1.000
_cell.angle_alpha   90.00
_cell.angle_beta   90.00
_cell.angle_gamma   90.00
#
_symmetry.space_group_name_H-M   'P 1'
#
loop_
_entity.id
_entity.type
_entity.pdbx_description
1 polymer ?
#
loop_
_entity_poly.entity_id
_entity_poly.type
_entity_poly.pdbx_seq_one_letter_code
_entity_poly.pdbx_strand_id
1 'polypeptide(L)'
;MIRKLKKTIKTQIRLQNEVRLQLLELEWANIYHDSIRGKKSLEQLSLNIGRWAGNYTFFYLLNRILNDFKPKQILEFGLGESTKFIITYINNYLNDSELKTIEHDEKWRLLFFESFTVNDNIDIEILKLTDHVVNGYKTHGYLDLCKKINRNFDLYIVDGPFGSNNYSRYDIVYLMENVYKEDEFIILLDDYHRKGEKETAKVLLNILDSKGIVAHTREYVGNKTVYVIATNKYRYAVSL
;
A
#
# COMPACT_ATOMS: atom_id res chain seq x y z
N MET A 1 -17.91 28.79 31.78
CA MET A 1 -18.84 27.69 31.45
C MET A 1 -18.78 27.26 29.97
N ILE A 2 -19.04 28.15 29.01
CA ILE A 2 -19.10 27.84 27.56
C ILE A 2 -17.80 27.24 27.00
N ARG A 3 -16.62 27.75 27.38
CA ARG A 3 -15.31 27.19 26.93
C ARG A 3 -15.10 25.73 27.37
N LYS A 4 -15.51 25.39 28.60
CA LYS A 4 -15.42 24.03 29.14
C LYS A 4 -16.36 23.09 28.37
N LEU A 5 -17.59 23.53 28.11
CA LEU A 5 -18.57 22.79 27.31
C LEU A 5 -18.06 22.52 25.88
N LYS A 6 -17.51 23.54 25.18
CA LYS A 6 -16.91 23.36 23.85
C LYS A 6 -15.77 22.36 23.84
N LYS A 7 -14.89 22.40 24.86
CA LYS A 7 -13.79 21.44 25.00
C LYS A 7 -14.34 20.02 25.20
N THR A 8 -15.32 19.84 26.08
CA THR A 8 -15.96 18.53 26.33
C THR A 8 -16.61 17.98 25.06
N ILE A 9 -17.37 18.78 24.32
CA ILE A 9 -18.00 18.36 23.06
C ILE A 9 -16.93 17.93 22.04
N LYS A 10 -15.85 18.71 21.88
CA LYS A 10 -14.76 18.37 20.95
C LYS A 10 -14.09 17.05 21.33
N THR A 11 -13.84 16.83 22.62
CA THR A 11 -13.30 15.56 23.11
C THR A 11 -14.26 14.41 22.83
N GLN A 12 -15.56 14.59 23.06
CA GLN A 12 -16.56 13.56 22.83
C GLN A 12 -16.64 13.16 21.35
N ILE A 13 -16.66 14.14 20.45
CA ILE A 13 -16.64 13.88 18.99
C ILE A 13 -15.40 13.10 18.59
N ARG A 14 -14.23 13.46 19.14
CA ARG A 14 -12.98 12.73 18.89
C ARG A 14 -13.08 11.27 19.35
N LEU A 15 -13.54 11.04 20.58
CA LEU A 15 -13.70 9.68 21.12
C LEU A 15 -14.71 8.86 20.31
N GLN A 16 -15.84 9.45 19.92
CA GLN A 16 -16.82 8.80 19.05
C GLN A 16 -16.22 8.41 17.69
N ASN A 17 -15.40 9.28 17.11
CA ASN A 17 -14.68 8.96 15.88
C ASN A 17 -13.68 7.83 16.08
N GLU A 18 -12.89 7.84 17.16
CA GLU A 18 -11.96 6.75 17.48
C GLU A 18 -12.70 5.41 17.62
N VAL A 19 -13.83 5.38 18.34
CA VAL A 19 -14.69 4.18 18.46
C VAL A 19 -15.22 3.73 17.10
N ARG A 20 -15.73 4.66 16.27
CA ARG A 20 -16.21 4.34 14.92
C ARG A 20 -15.12 3.71 14.05
N LEU A 21 -13.89 4.23 14.11
CA LEU A 21 -12.75 3.69 13.35
C LEU A 21 -12.36 2.29 13.81
N GLN A 22 -12.44 1.99 15.12
CA GLN A 22 -12.23 0.63 15.64
C GLN A 22 -13.35 -0.33 15.21
N LEU A 23 -14.60 0.13 15.18
CA LEU A 23 -15.72 -0.67 14.69
C LEU A 23 -15.58 -1.00 13.19
N LEU A 24 -15.14 -0.04 12.37
CA LEU A 24 -14.84 -0.28 10.97
C LEU A 24 -13.74 -1.32 10.79
N GLU A 25 -12.72 -1.33 11.66
CA GLU A 25 -11.67 -2.35 11.59
C GLU A 25 -12.22 -3.76 11.83
N LEU A 26 -13.19 -3.91 12.75
CA LEU A 26 -13.87 -5.19 12.97
C LEU A 26 -14.77 -5.57 11.79
N GLU A 27 -15.45 -4.61 11.18
CA GLU A 27 -16.22 -4.84 9.95
C GLU A 27 -15.31 -5.33 8.82
N TRP A 28 -14.19 -4.63 8.58
CA TRP A 28 -13.19 -5.03 7.59
C TRP A 28 -12.57 -6.39 7.89
N ALA A 29 -12.36 -6.74 9.16
CA ALA A 29 -11.88 -8.07 9.54
C ALA A 29 -12.85 -9.16 9.10
N ASN A 30 -14.15 -8.99 9.36
CA ASN A 30 -15.18 -9.94 8.91
C ASN A 30 -15.22 -10.02 7.38
N ILE A 31 -15.21 -8.88 6.69
CA ILE A 31 -15.20 -8.82 5.22
C ILE A 31 -13.97 -9.53 4.65
N TYR A 32 -12.78 -9.27 5.20
CA TYR A 32 -11.54 -9.91 4.80
C TYR A 32 -11.61 -11.43 4.99
N HIS A 33 -11.96 -11.90 6.19
CA HIS A 33 -12.04 -13.33 6.49
C HIS A 33 -13.05 -14.05 5.61
N ASP A 34 -14.19 -13.44 5.31
CA ASP A 34 -15.17 -14.01 4.38
C ASP A 34 -14.64 -14.04 2.95
N SER A 35 -13.88 -13.02 2.54
CA SER A 35 -13.33 -12.90 1.17
C SER A 35 -12.22 -13.89 0.83
N ILE A 36 -11.58 -14.52 1.83
CA ILE A 36 -10.55 -15.54 1.63
C ILE A 36 -11.09 -16.97 1.78
N ARG A 37 -12.37 -17.14 2.15
CA ARG A 37 -12.96 -18.48 2.35
C ARG A 37 -12.79 -19.36 1.12
N GLY A 38 -12.41 -20.62 1.35
CA GLY A 38 -12.17 -21.58 0.28
C GLY A 38 -10.78 -21.49 -0.37
N LYS A 39 -9.95 -20.51 0.02
CA LYS A 39 -8.53 -20.44 -0.33
C LYS A 39 -7.69 -20.97 0.83
N LYS A 40 -7.60 -22.31 0.89
CA LYS A 40 -6.96 -23.03 2.00
C LYS A 40 -5.58 -22.48 2.39
N SER A 41 -4.73 -22.11 1.44
CA SER A 41 -3.39 -21.58 1.75
C SER A 41 -3.44 -20.21 2.43
N LEU A 42 -4.41 -19.35 2.11
CA LEU A 42 -4.61 -18.06 2.78
C LEU A 42 -5.28 -18.23 4.15
N GLU A 43 -6.24 -19.16 4.27
CA GLU A 43 -6.88 -19.48 5.55
C GLU A 43 -5.90 -20.06 6.58
N GLN A 44 -4.86 -20.76 6.09
CA GLN A 44 -3.80 -21.34 6.91
C GLN A 44 -2.60 -20.40 7.12
N LEU A 45 -2.54 -19.27 6.41
CA LEU A 45 -1.46 -18.31 6.55
C LEU A 45 -1.64 -17.53 7.84
N SER A 46 -0.67 -17.65 8.74
CA SER A 46 -0.63 -16.82 9.95
C SER A 46 -0.19 -15.41 9.59
N LEU A 47 -1.06 -14.43 9.83
CA LEU A 47 -0.81 -13.00 9.60
C LEU A 47 -0.97 -12.20 10.88
N ASN A 48 -0.04 -11.28 11.10
CA ASN A 48 -0.11 -10.31 12.20
C ASN A 48 -0.65 -8.96 11.71
N ILE A 49 -1.94 -8.89 11.41
CA ILE A 49 -2.58 -7.70 10.82
C ILE A 49 -2.64 -6.53 11.82
N GLY A 50 -2.35 -5.33 11.31
CA GLY A 50 -2.38 -4.05 12.04
C GLY A 50 -1.03 -3.64 12.66
N ARG A 51 -1.07 -2.59 13.51
CA ARG A 51 0.12 -1.91 14.07
C ARG A 51 1.03 -1.37 12.96
N TRP A 52 2.23 -1.97 12.81
CA TRP A 52 3.22 -1.62 11.79
C TRP A 52 2.93 -2.29 10.44
N ALA A 53 2.05 -3.30 10.39
CA ALA A 53 1.55 -3.87 9.14
C ALA A 53 0.28 -3.14 8.67
N GLY A 54 -0.11 -3.43 7.42
CA GLY A 54 -1.41 -3.04 6.87
C GLY A 54 -2.59 -3.49 7.75
N ASN A 55 -3.68 -2.74 7.68
CA ASN A 55 -4.91 -3.03 8.42
C ASN A 55 -5.83 -3.99 7.62
N TYR A 56 -6.96 -4.41 8.19
CA TYR A 56 -7.85 -5.35 7.48
C TYR A 56 -8.42 -4.77 6.17
N THR A 57 -8.62 -3.45 6.09
CA THR A 57 -8.99 -2.78 4.83
C THR A 57 -7.93 -3.01 3.74
N PHE A 58 -6.66 -2.81 4.09
CA PHE A 58 -5.53 -3.04 3.18
C PHE A 58 -5.48 -4.49 2.70
N PHE A 59 -5.56 -5.48 3.61
CA PHE A 59 -5.49 -6.89 3.24
C PHE A 59 -6.71 -7.36 2.44
N TYR A 60 -7.90 -6.81 2.70
CA TYR A 60 -9.07 -7.05 1.86
C TYR A 60 -8.84 -6.56 0.43
N LEU A 61 -8.41 -5.32 0.26
CA LEU A 61 -8.14 -4.74 -1.06
C LEU A 61 -7.04 -5.52 -1.78
N LEU A 62 -5.96 -5.86 -1.08
CA LEU A 62 -4.87 -6.66 -1.63
C LEU A 62 -5.37 -8.04 -2.10
N ASN A 63 -6.17 -8.74 -1.29
CA ASN A 63 -6.80 -10.01 -1.68
C ASN A 63 -7.64 -9.85 -2.95
N ARG A 64 -8.53 -8.87 -2.98
CA ARG A 64 -9.42 -8.63 -4.13
C ARG A 64 -8.63 -8.26 -5.38
N ILE A 65 -7.59 -7.43 -5.25
CA ILE A 65 -6.75 -7.02 -6.37
C ILE A 65 -5.99 -8.21 -6.96
N LEU A 66 -5.33 -9.00 -6.12
CA LEU A 66 -4.61 -10.20 -6.55
C LEU A 66 -5.55 -11.24 -7.17
N ASN A 67 -6.75 -11.40 -6.61
CA ASN A 67 -7.73 -12.37 -7.09
C ASN A 67 -8.34 -12.00 -8.45
N ASP A 68 -8.83 -10.77 -8.56
CA ASP A 68 -9.68 -10.37 -9.67
C ASP A 68 -8.85 -9.86 -10.85
N PHE A 69 -7.76 -9.15 -10.58
CA PHE A 69 -6.96 -8.50 -11.62
C PHE A 69 -5.68 -9.26 -11.95
N LYS A 70 -5.23 -10.18 -11.09
CA LYS A 70 -4.12 -11.11 -11.33
C LYS A 70 -2.88 -10.41 -11.92
N PRO A 71 -2.33 -9.37 -11.25
CA PRO A 71 -1.18 -8.64 -11.74
C PRO A 71 0.03 -9.57 -11.90
N LYS A 72 0.75 -9.49 -13.02
CA LYS A 72 1.93 -10.32 -13.29
C LYS A 72 3.19 -9.72 -12.72
N GLN A 73 3.28 -8.40 -12.68
CA GLN A 73 4.44 -7.68 -12.18
C GLN A 73 4.02 -6.84 -10.98
N ILE A 74 4.51 -7.19 -9.79
CA ILE A 74 4.15 -6.54 -8.53
C ILE A 74 5.38 -5.87 -7.92
N LEU A 75 5.28 -4.59 -7.58
CA LEU A 75 6.26 -3.84 -6.81
C LEU A 75 5.69 -3.51 -5.44
N GLU A 76 6.42 -3.85 -4.39
CA GLU A 76 6.07 -3.53 -3.00
C GLU A 76 7.18 -2.69 -2.35
N PHE A 77 6.79 -1.65 -1.63
CA PHE A 77 7.66 -0.92 -0.73
C PHE A 77 7.36 -1.32 0.71
N GLY A 78 8.37 -1.83 1.42
CA GLY A 78 8.26 -2.37 2.77
C GLY A 78 8.10 -3.89 2.78
N LEU A 79 8.93 -4.57 3.58
CA LEU A 79 8.89 -6.02 3.76
C LEU A 79 8.07 -6.40 5.00
N GLY A 80 7.15 -7.35 4.90
CA GLY A 80 6.40 -7.80 6.07
C GLY A 80 5.23 -8.74 5.80
N GLU A 81 4.13 -8.53 6.53
CA GLU A 81 2.94 -9.40 6.48
C GLU A 81 2.23 -9.35 5.11
N SER A 82 2.25 -8.19 4.44
CA SER A 82 1.78 -8.06 3.05
C SER A 82 2.63 -8.89 2.09
N THR A 83 3.95 -8.88 2.26
CA THR A 83 4.87 -9.72 1.46
C THR A 83 4.56 -11.20 1.62
N LYS A 84 4.37 -11.69 2.86
CA LYS A 84 3.96 -13.08 3.12
C LYS A 84 2.68 -13.42 2.36
N PHE A 85 1.69 -12.54 2.46
CA PHE A 85 0.40 -12.70 1.80
C PHE A 85 0.55 -12.79 0.27
N ILE A 86 1.31 -11.88 -0.34
CA ILE A 86 1.55 -11.87 -1.79
C ILE A 86 2.28 -13.13 -2.23
N ILE A 87 3.35 -13.53 -1.53
CA ILE A 87 4.10 -14.75 -1.88
C ILE A 87 3.21 -16.00 -1.76
N THR A 88 2.41 -16.12 -0.69
CA THR A 88 1.45 -17.23 -0.58
C THR A 88 0.48 -17.22 -1.75
N TYR A 89 0.05 -16.04 -2.19
CA TYR A 89 -0.83 -15.90 -3.34
C TYR A 89 -0.16 -16.34 -4.65
N ILE A 90 1.07 -15.88 -4.90
CA ILE A 90 1.88 -16.24 -6.07
C ILE A 90 2.07 -17.75 -6.13
N ASN A 91 2.51 -18.37 -5.03
CA ASN A 91 2.87 -19.78 -4.99
C ASN A 91 1.69 -20.74 -5.19
N ASN A 92 0.46 -20.28 -4.98
CA ASN A 92 -0.72 -21.15 -4.99
C ASN A 92 -1.73 -20.78 -6.09
N TYR A 93 -1.76 -19.52 -6.53
CA TYR A 93 -2.84 -19.01 -7.37
C TYR A 93 -2.36 -18.14 -8.55
N LEU A 94 -1.12 -17.63 -8.52
CA LEU A 94 -0.58 -16.68 -9.51
C LEU A 94 0.85 -17.06 -9.93
N ASN A 95 1.04 -18.30 -10.39
CA ASN A 95 2.37 -18.87 -10.68
C ASN A 95 3.18 -18.10 -11.75
N ASP A 96 2.50 -17.33 -12.61
CA ASP A 96 3.13 -16.51 -13.66
C ASP A 96 3.42 -15.07 -13.20
N SER A 97 3.29 -14.79 -11.90
CA SER A 97 3.50 -13.46 -11.33
C SER A 97 4.81 -13.38 -10.55
N GLU A 98 5.45 -12.23 -10.66
CA GLU A 98 6.69 -11.89 -9.98
C GLU A 98 6.45 -10.76 -8.97
N LEU A 99 7.11 -10.86 -7.82
CA LEU A 99 7.14 -9.83 -6.80
C LEU A 99 8.55 -9.26 -6.69
N LYS A 100 8.66 -7.93 -6.71
CA LYS A 100 9.84 -7.21 -6.23
C LYS A 100 9.47 -6.41 -4.99
N THR A 101 10.16 -6.65 -3.87
CA THR A 101 9.97 -5.90 -2.63
C THR A 101 11.21 -5.05 -2.35
N ILE A 102 11.01 -3.78 -2.03
CA ILE A 102 12.06 -2.84 -1.64
C ILE A 102 12.04 -2.67 -0.13
N GLU A 103 13.17 -2.96 0.51
CA GLU A 103 13.36 -2.85 1.95
C GLU A 103 14.66 -2.08 2.25
N HIS A 104 14.77 -1.46 3.42
CA HIS A 104 15.97 -0.75 3.86
C HIS A 104 16.76 -1.49 4.93
N ASP A 105 16.10 -2.30 5.76
CA ASP A 105 16.73 -3.01 6.87
C ASP A 105 17.10 -4.45 6.49
N GLU A 106 18.40 -4.66 6.24
CA GLU A 106 18.97 -5.98 5.97
C GLU A 106 18.71 -6.99 7.10
N LYS A 107 18.70 -6.56 8.38
CA LYS A 107 18.41 -7.47 9.50
C LYS A 107 16.95 -7.91 9.45
N TRP A 108 16.06 -6.99 9.12
CA TRP A 108 14.64 -7.32 8.96
C TRP A 108 14.42 -8.32 7.81
N ARG A 109 15.14 -8.16 6.70
CA ARG A 109 15.15 -9.14 5.61
C ARG A 109 15.64 -10.52 6.03
N LEU A 110 16.73 -10.59 6.80
CA LEU A 110 17.23 -11.86 7.31
C LEU A 110 16.21 -12.55 8.24
N LEU A 111 15.62 -11.80 9.17
CA LEU A 111 14.55 -12.29 10.06
C LEU A 111 13.33 -12.78 9.27
N PHE A 112 12.97 -12.09 8.18
CA PHE A 112 11.90 -12.53 7.30
C PHE A 112 12.20 -13.91 6.71
N PHE A 113 13.40 -14.11 6.16
CA PHE A 113 13.80 -15.40 5.56
C PHE A 113 13.95 -16.55 6.55
N GLU A 114 14.25 -16.27 7.82
CA GLU A 114 14.21 -17.31 8.86
C GLU A 114 12.79 -17.87 9.06
N SER A 115 11.76 -17.06 8.79
CA SER A 115 10.36 -17.40 9.03
C SER A 115 9.55 -17.74 7.78
N PHE A 116 10.10 -17.49 6.58
CA PHE A 116 9.34 -17.60 5.35
C PHE A 116 10.21 -17.95 4.14
N THR A 117 9.80 -18.95 3.38
CA THR A 117 10.52 -19.40 2.18
C THR A 117 10.08 -18.61 0.95
N VAL A 118 11.06 -18.14 0.18
CA VAL A 118 10.85 -17.48 -1.11
C VAL A 118 11.28 -18.41 -2.25
N ASN A 119 10.76 -18.16 -3.45
CA ASN A 119 11.17 -18.84 -4.69
C ASN A 119 11.69 -17.81 -5.70
N ASP A 120 12.08 -18.29 -6.88
CA ASP A 120 12.72 -17.48 -7.93
C ASP A 120 11.84 -16.34 -8.47
N ASN A 121 10.52 -16.37 -8.25
CA ASN A 121 9.61 -15.29 -8.66
C ASN A 121 9.61 -14.10 -7.69
N ILE A 122 10.34 -14.20 -6.57
CA ILE A 122 10.35 -13.21 -5.49
C ILE A 122 11.75 -12.61 -5.37
N ASP A 123 11.84 -11.31 -5.62
CA ASP A 123 13.06 -10.53 -5.46
C ASP A 123 12.91 -9.54 -4.30
N ILE A 124 13.85 -9.55 -3.35
CA ILE A 124 13.85 -8.61 -2.22
C ILE A 124 15.16 -7.82 -2.28
N GLU A 125 15.05 -6.57 -2.72
CA GLU A 125 16.18 -5.65 -2.90
C GLU A 125 16.33 -4.74 -1.69
N ILE A 126 17.56 -4.62 -1.18
CA ILE A 126 17.89 -3.76 -0.04
C ILE A 126 18.46 -2.44 -0.52
N LEU A 127 17.70 -1.36 -0.31
CA LEU A 127 18.09 0.01 -0.64
C LEU A 127 18.16 0.85 0.63
N LYS A 128 19.29 1.53 0.83
CA LYS A 128 19.48 2.41 1.99
C LYS A 128 18.45 3.55 1.97
N LEU A 129 17.97 3.93 3.15
CA LEU A 129 17.19 5.14 3.29
C LEU A 129 18.02 6.37 2.90
N THR A 130 17.33 7.32 2.29
CA THR A 130 17.85 8.65 2.00
C THR A 130 16.77 9.69 2.26
N ASP A 131 17.17 10.95 2.15
CA ASP A 131 16.26 12.08 2.26
C ASP A 131 16.21 12.83 0.92
N HIS A 132 15.01 13.01 0.41
CA HIS A 132 14.72 13.89 -0.72
C HIS A 132 14.26 15.26 -0.22
N VAL A 133 14.44 16.27 -1.07
CA VAL A 133 13.84 17.59 -0.89
C VAL A 133 12.73 17.74 -1.91
N VAL A 134 11.47 17.66 -1.44
CA VAL A 134 10.27 17.77 -2.28
C VAL A 134 9.55 19.06 -1.91
N ASN A 135 9.45 19.99 -2.86
CA ASN A 135 8.82 21.30 -2.65
C ASN A 135 9.32 22.03 -1.40
N GLY A 136 10.63 21.93 -1.10
CA GLY A 136 11.26 22.54 0.07
C GLY A 136 11.10 21.76 1.39
N TYR A 137 10.44 20.61 1.38
CA TYR A 137 10.29 19.74 2.55
C TYR A 137 11.19 18.53 2.47
N LYS A 138 11.70 18.11 3.63
CA LYS A 138 12.46 16.87 3.79
C LYS A 138 11.51 15.67 3.79
N THR A 139 11.81 14.69 2.95
CA THR A 139 10.99 13.50 2.73
C THR A 139 11.87 12.26 2.68
N HIS A 140 11.57 11.23 3.46
CA HIS A 140 12.26 9.95 3.39
C HIS A 140 12.01 9.25 2.05
N GLY A 141 13.04 8.60 1.52
CA GLY A 141 12.96 7.75 0.33
C GLY A 141 14.06 6.69 0.29
N TYR A 142 14.17 6.00 -0.83
CA TYR A 142 15.20 4.99 -1.08
C TYR A 142 16.31 5.50 -1.99
N LEU A 143 17.56 5.31 -1.58
CA LEU A 143 18.72 5.71 -2.37
C LEU A 143 18.77 4.93 -3.70
N ASP A 144 18.99 5.65 -4.80
CA ASP A 144 19.15 5.09 -6.15
C ASP A 144 17.97 4.24 -6.67
N LEU A 145 16.76 4.43 -6.12
CA LEU A 145 15.58 3.64 -6.50
C LEU A 145 15.34 3.59 -8.02
N CYS A 146 15.32 4.74 -8.69
CA CYS A 146 15.07 4.81 -10.14
C CYS A 146 16.16 4.14 -10.99
N LYS A 147 17.35 3.91 -10.44
CA LYS A 147 18.40 3.12 -11.14
C LYS A 147 18.17 1.62 -11.00
N LYS A 148 17.51 1.20 -9.92
CA LYS A 148 17.24 -0.20 -9.57
C LYS A 148 15.91 -0.68 -10.14
N ILE A 149 14.98 0.24 -10.37
CA ILE A 149 13.67 -0.03 -10.94
C ILE A 149 13.64 0.53 -12.36
N ASN A 150 13.80 -0.36 -13.35
CA ASN A 150 13.90 -0.03 -14.78
C ASN A 150 12.78 -0.66 -15.61
N ARG A 151 11.70 -1.13 -14.97
CA ARG A 151 10.52 -1.72 -15.60
C ARG A 151 9.25 -1.18 -14.97
N ASN A 152 8.15 -1.26 -15.71
CA ASN A 152 6.81 -0.96 -15.20
C ASN A 152 6.19 -2.19 -14.55
N PHE A 153 5.22 -1.96 -13.67
CA PHE A 153 4.52 -3.00 -12.90
C PHE A 153 3.01 -2.84 -13.08
N ASP A 154 2.29 -3.95 -12.95
CA ASP A 154 0.83 -3.96 -12.99
C ASP A 154 0.23 -3.51 -11.64
N LEU A 155 0.96 -3.74 -10.54
CA LEU A 155 0.55 -3.39 -9.19
C LEU A 155 1.73 -2.77 -8.41
N TYR A 156 1.48 -1.59 -7.86
CA TYR A 156 2.38 -0.88 -6.94
C TYR A 156 1.74 -0.83 -5.55
N ILE A 157 2.45 -1.34 -4.54
CA ILE A 157 2.02 -1.35 -3.14
C ILE A 157 2.96 -0.43 -2.35
N VAL A 158 2.42 0.67 -1.84
CA VAL A 158 3.20 1.77 -1.25
C VAL A 158 2.95 1.83 0.25
N ASP A 159 3.73 1.08 1.02
CA ASP A 159 3.71 1.07 2.49
C ASP A 159 5.06 1.49 3.13
N GLY A 160 6.15 1.46 2.36
CA GLY A 160 7.46 2.00 2.72
C GLY A 160 7.87 3.23 1.89
N PRO A 161 8.94 3.95 2.29
CA PRO A 161 9.66 3.82 3.55
C PRO A 161 8.88 4.50 4.70
N PHE A 162 9.55 4.79 5.82
CA PHE A 162 8.94 5.49 6.95
C PHE A 162 8.22 6.79 6.53
N GLY A 163 7.05 7.00 7.12
CA GLY A 163 6.23 8.16 6.82
C GLY A 163 6.95 9.50 7.10
N SER A 164 6.69 10.49 6.25
CA SER A 164 7.18 11.87 6.40
C SER A 164 6.03 12.82 6.70
N ASN A 165 6.32 13.95 7.36
CA ASN A 165 5.30 14.97 7.66
C ASN A 165 4.65 15.55 6.38
N ASN A 166 5.45 15.65 5.32
CA ASN A 166 5.05 16.15 4.01
C ASN A 166 5.54 15.20 2.92
N TYR A 167 4.76 15.10 1.84
CA TYR A 167 5.09 14.29 0.66
C TYR A 167 5.61 12.89 1.03
N SER A 168 4.93 12.20 1.93
CA SER A 168 5.37 10.89 2.41
C SER A 168 5.37 9.84 1.31
N ARG A 169 6.36 8.93 1.31
CA ARG A 169 6.52 7.86 0.33
C ARG A 169 6.54 8.38 -1.11
N TYR A 170 7.24 9.49 -1.34
CA TYR A 170 7.24 10.19 -2.64
C TYR A 170 7.94 9.41 -3.76
N ASP A 171 8.70 8.36 -3.44
CA ASP A 171 9.39 7.52 -4.40
C ASP A 171 8.50 6.99 -5.54
N ILE A 172 7.24 6.67 -5.24
CA ILE A 172 6.27 6.26 -6.26
C ILE A 172 6.07 7.34 -7.33
N VAL A 173 6.18 8.62 -6.98
CA VAL A 173 6.07 9.74 -7.92
C VAL A 173 7.20 9.69 -8.94
N TYR A 174 8.44 9.48 -8.50
CA TYR A 174 9.59 9.35 -9.40
C TYR A 174 9.47 8.15 -10.34
N LEU A 175 8.87 7.04 -9.89
CA LEU A 175 8.58 5.92 -10.78
C LEU A 175 7.50 6.28 -11.82
N MET A 176 6.44 6.99 -11.40
CA MET A 176 5.37 7.42 -12.30
C MET A 176 5.79 8.53 -13.28
N GLU A 177 6.94 9.17 -13.08
CA GLU A 177 7.52 10.06 -14.11
C GLU A 177 7.93 9.28 -15.37
N ASN A 178 8.20 7.98 -15.27
CA ASN A 178 8.67 7.13 -16.37
C ASN A 178 7.56 6.30 -17.03
N VAL A 179 6.31 6.38 -16.57
CA VAL A 179 5.19 5.70 -17.24
C VAL A 179 4.70 6.46 -18.47
N TYR A 180 4.18 5.73 -19.42
CA TYR A 180 3.59 6.17 -20.68
C TYR A 180 2.07 6.02 -20.64
N LYS A 181 1.39 6.59 -21.64
CA LYS A 181 -0.07 6.71 -21.65
C LYS A 181 -0.78 5.34 -21.73
N GLU A 182 -0.13 4.40 -22.38
CA GLU A 182 -0.56 3.03 -22.61
C GLU A 182 -0.28 2.07 -21.46
N ASP A 183 0.50 2.50 -20.46
CA ASP A 183 0.75 1.69 -19.27
C ASP A 183 -0.54 1.59 -18.43
N GLU A 184 -0.83 0.38 -17.97
CA GLU A 184 -2.01 0.08 -17.17
C GLU A 184 -1.56 -0.52 -15.84
N PHE A 185 -2.03 0.04 -14.72
CA PHE A 185 -1.59 -0.34 -13.39
C PHE A 185 -2.60 -0.01 -12.30
N ILE A 186 -2.35 -0.55 -11.11
CA ILE A 186 -3.02 -0.22 -9.86
C ILE A 186 -1.95 0.28 -8.87
N ILE A 187 -2.23 1.36 -8.14
CA ILE A 187 -1.44 1.82 -7.00
C ILE A 187 -2.30 1.68 -5.74
N LEU A 188 -1.80 0.95 -4.75
CA LEU A 188 -2.37 0.80 -3.42
C LEU A 188 -1.49 1.58 -2.42
N LEU A 189 -1.99 2.68 -1.88
CA LEU A 189 -1.26 3.56 -0.97
C LEU A 189 -1.80 3.38 0.46
N ASP A 190 -0.98 2.83 1.36
CA ASP A 190 -1.34 2.68 2.77
C ASP A 190 -1.18 3.99 3.55
N ASP A 191 -1.79 4.08 4.74
CA ASP A 191 -1.78 5.24 5.64
C ASP A 191 -2.27 6.56 4.99
N TYR A 192 -3.11 6.52 3.95
CA TYR A 192 -3.61 7.69 3.23
C TYR A 192 -4.33 8.73 4.11
N HIS A 193 -4.75 8.36 5.33
CA HIS A 193 -5.32 9.29 6.30
C HIS A 193 -4.31 10.39 6.73
N ARG A 194 -3.01 10.15 6.58
CA ARG A 194 -1.93 11.08 6.91
C ARG A 194 -1.75 12.16 5.86
N LYS A 195 -1.26 13.33 6.31
CA LYS A 195 -1.08 14.51 5.45
C LYS A 195 -0.09 14.25 4.30
N GLY A 196 1.07 13.66 4.60
CA GLY A 196 2.14 13.48 3.62
C GLY A 196 1.70 12.60 2.44
N GLU A 197 0.95 11.53 2.70
CA GLU A 197 0.43 10.60 1.70
C GLU A 197 -0.60 11.29 0.80
N LYS A 198 -1.46 12.15 1.37
CA LYS A 198 -2.40 12.97 0.60
C LYS A 198 -1.69 13.94 -0.34
N GLU A 199 -0.62 14.56 0.12
CA GLU A 199 0.21 15.44 -0.71
C GLU A 199 0.86 14.66 -1.85
N THR A 200 1.44 13.50 -1.57
CA THR A 200 2.03 12.61 -2.59
C THR A 200 0.99 12.17 -3.62
N ALA A 201 -0.18 11.70 -3.18
CA ALA A 201 -1.24 11.28 -4.10
C ALA A 201 -1.73 12.42 -4.99
N LYS A 202 -1.82 13.65 -4.46
CA LYS A 202 -2.16 14.82 -5.28
C LYS A 202 -1.14 15.05 -6.39
N VAL A 203 0.16 14.92 -6.09
CA VAL A 203 1.21 15.04 -7.09
C VAL A 203 1.14 13.90 -8.11
N LEU A 204 0.94 12.65 -7.66
CA LEU A 204 0.73 11.51 -8.54
C LEU A 204 -0.37 11.78 -9.57
N LEU A 205 -1.56 12.20 -9.11
CA LEU A 205 -2.69 12.46 -10.01
C LEU A 205 -2.39 13.58 -11.02
N ASN A 206 -1.68 14.62 -10.62
CA ASN A 206 -1.27 15.68 -11.55
C ASN A 206 -0.28 15.17 -12.61
N ILE A 207 0.66 14.29 -12.25
CA ILE A 207 1.59 13.68 -13.22
C ILE A 207 0.82 12.82 -14.21
N LEU A 208 -0.08 11.97 -13.72
CA LEU A 208 -0.89 11.10 -14.58
C LEU A 208 -1.76 11.92 -15.55
N ASP A 209 -2.43 12.97 -15.05
CA ASP A 209 -3.23 13.88 -15.87
C ASP A 209 -2.38 14.58 -16.94
N SER A 210 -1.19 15.09 -16.58
CA SER A 210 -0.27 15.75 -17.53
C SER A 210 0.22 14.82 -18.65
N LYS A 211 0.26 13.50 -18.39
CA LYS A 211 0.61 12.45 -19.34
C LYS A 211 -0.60 11.93 -20.13
N GLY A 212 -1.80 12.43 -19.84
CA GLY A 212 -3.05 11.98 -20.45
C GLY A 212 -3.48 10.57 -20.01
N ILE A 213 -3.01 10.12 -18.85
CA ILE A 213 -3.41 8.84 -18.23
C ILE A 213 -4.65 9.09 -17.38
N VAL A 214 -5.75 8.42 -17.73
CA VAL A 214 -7.01 8.52 -16.96
C VAL A 214 -6.89 7.68 -15.70
N ALA A 215 -6.90 8.35 -14.54
CA ALA A 215 -6.86 7.73 -13.23
C ALA A 215 -8.25 7.69 -12.58
N HIS A 216 -8.69 6.50 -12.18
CA HIS A 216 -9.84 6.28 -11.32
C HIS A 216 -9.36 6.12 -9.89
N THR A 217 -10.06 6.69 -8.91
CA THR A 217 -9.59 6.66 -7.51
C THR A 217 -10.68 6.39 -6.50
N ARG A 218 -10.32 5.74 -5.37
CA ARG A 218 -11.22 5.56 -4.22
C ARG A 218 -10.46 5.52 -2.91
N GLU A 219 -11.02 6.20 -1.91
CA GLU A 219 -10.62 6.06 -0.51
C GLU A 219 -11.42 4.94 0.16
N TYR A 220 -10.69 4.07 0.87
CA TYR A 220 -11.23 2.98 1.67
C TYR A 220 -10.89 3.22 3.13
N VAL A 221 -11.92 3.54 3.92
CA VAL A 221 -11.76 3.99 5.30
C VAL A 221 -11.94 2.81 6.27
N GLY A 222 -10.86 2.40 6.92
CA GLY A 222 -10.86 1.56 8.12
C GLY A 222 -10.31 2.35 9.32
N ASN A 223 -9.62 1.68 10.25
CA ASN A 223 -8.86 2.41 11.29
C ASN A 223 -7.73 3.28 10.70
N LYS A 224 -7.18 2.82 9.57
CA LYS A 224 -6.35 3.54 8.62
C LYS A 224 -7.11 3.65 7.31
N THR A 225 -6.81 4.68 6.53
CA THR A 225 -7.36 4.83 5.18
C THR A 225 -6.37 4.31 4.16
N VAL A 226 -6.85 3.52 3.22
CA VAL A 226 -6.09 3.05 2.06
C VAL A 226 -6.64 3.78 0.83
N TYR A 227 -5.75 4.19 -0.08
CA TYR A 227 -6.14 4.86 -1.31
C TYR A 227 -5.76 4.02 -2.52
N VAL A 228 -6.74 3.81 -3.39
CA VAL A 228 -6.56 3.07 -4.65
C VAL A 228 -6.56 4.07 -5.79
N ILE A 229 -5.56 3.98 -6.66
CA ILE A 229 -5.49 4.65 -7.96
C ILE A 229 -5.41 3.55 -9.02
N ALA A 230 -6.27 3.57 -10.03
CA ALA A 230 -6.28 2.57 -11.08
C ALA A 230 -6.48 3.20 -12.45
N THR A 231 -5.77 2.68 -13.45
CA THR A 231 -5.95 3.07 -14.85
C THR A 231 -7.18 2.39 -15.47
N ASN A 232 -7.48 2.66 -16.75
CA ASN A 232 -8.74 2.27 -17.38
C ASN A 232 -9.01 0.75 -17.38
N LYS A 233 -8.00 -0.07 -17.64
CA LYS A 233 -8.08 -1.53 -17.60
C LYS A 233 -8.50 -2.03 -16.22
N TYR A 234 -8.03 -1.35 -15.17
CA TYR A 234 -8.24 -1.74 -13.77
C TYR A 234 -9.26 -0.87 -13.04
N ARG A 235 -10.06 -0.06 -13.75
CA ARG A 235 -10.97 0.93 -13.15
C ARG A 235 -11.91 0.36 -12.09
N TYR A 236 -12.28 -0.92 -12.17
CA TYR A 236 -13.17 -1.55 -11.18
C TYR A 236 -12.47 -1.86 -9.84
N ALA A 237 -11.14 -1.71 -9.75
CA ALA A 237 -10.41 -1.80 -8.49
C ALA A 237 -10.85 -0.71 -7.48
N VAL A 238 -11.49 0.36 -7.96
CA VAL A 238 -12.01 1.45 -7.13
C VAL A 238 -13.47 1.22 -6.67
N SER A 239 -14.03 0.06 -7.00
CA SER A 239 -15.38 -0.40 -6.64
C SER A 239 -15.37 -1.72 -5.85
N LEU A 240 -14.19 -2.12 -5.37
CA LEU A 240 -14.01 -3.21 -4.42
C LEU A 240 -14.69 -2.88 -3.09
#